data_AF-A0A0B8Q8U7-F1
#
_entry.id   AF-A0A0B8Q8U7-F1
#
_cell.length_a   1.000
_cell.length_b   1.000
_cell.length_c   1.000
_cell.angle_alpha   90.00
_cell.angle_beta   90.00
_cell.angle_gamma   90.00
#
_symmetry.space_group_name_H-M   'P 1'
#
loop_
_entity.id
_entity.type
_entity.pdbx_description
1 polymer ?
#
loop_
_entity_poly.entity_id
_entity_poly.type
_entity_poly.pdbx_seq_one_letter_code
_entity_poly.pdbx_strand_id
1 'polypeptide(L)'
;MKISSAYQDSKVGAPSYSDNIAIGKAFVEACPEKVLWGSDWPHPSEYINKREMPNDIAVLDLLSEQATTPELVKQVLVLNPAKLYGFE
;
A
#
# COMPACT_ATOMS: atom_id res chain seq x y z
N MET A 1 -7.50 6.91 -4.09
CA MET A 1 -7.19 6.22 -2.84
C MET A 1 -5.69 5.95 -2.79
N LYS A 2 -5.04 6.03 -1.63
CA LYS A 2 -3.64 5.63 -1.45
C LYS A 2 -3.61 4.46 -0.49
N ILE A 3 -2.99 3.36 -0.91
CA ILE A 3 -2.67 2.21 -0.06
C ILE A 3 -1.28 2.49 0.55
N SER A 4 -1.24 2.73 1.85
CA SER A 4 -0.01 2.95 2.60
C SER A 4 -0.24 2.59 4.07
N SER A 5 0.82 2.64 4.88
CA SER A 5 0.71 2.54 6.34
C SER A 5 -0.02 1.28 6.81
N ALA A 6 0.33 0.10 6.26
CA ALA A 6 -0.41 -1.14 6.51
C ALA A 6 -0.60 -1.47 8.01
N TYR A 7 0.33 -1.03 8.85
CA TYR A 7 0.34 -1.21 10.30
C TYR A 7 -0.54 -0.25 11.09
N GLN A 8 -0.87 0.94 10.57
CA GLN A 8 -1.42 2.02 11.40
C GLN A 8 -2.81 1.69 11.97
N ASP A 9 -3.68 1.12 11.15
CA ASP A 9 -5.07 0.79 11.50
C ASP A 9 -5.39 -0.70 11.36
N SER A 10 -4.37 -1.55 11.11
CA SER A 10 -4.57 -3.00 11.06
C SER A 10 -4.83 -3.54 12.46
N LYS A 11 -5.86 -4.37 12.58
CA LYS A 11 -6.21 -5.15 13.77
C LYS A 11 -5.52 -6.50 13.78
N VAL A 12 -5.03 -6.96 12.62
CA VAL A 12 -4.31 -8.23 12.45
C VAL A 12 -2.81 -8.03 12.68
N GLY A 13 -2.23 -6.95 12.14
CA GLY A 13 -0.82 -6.63 12.25
C GLY A 13 0.09 -7.53 11.40
N ALA A 14 1.40 -7.40 11.66
CA ALA A 14 2.43 -8.17 10.99
C ALA A 14 2.33 -9.68 11.31
N PRO A 15 2.78 -10.56 10.39
CA PRO A 15 3.32 -10.25 9.06
C PRO A 15 2.27 -10.17 7.96
N SER A 16 1.03 -10.59 8.23
CA SER A 16 0.04 -10.82 7.17
C SER A 16 -0.75 -9.59 6.77
N TYR A 17 -1.11 -8.71 7.71
CA TYR A 17 -1.95 -7.53 7.47
C TYR A 17 -3.18 -7.84 6.59
N SER A 18 -3.82 -9.00 6.82
CA SER A 18 -4.84 -9.53 5.91
C SER A 18 -6.08 -8.64 5.80
N ASP A 19 -6.37 -7.85 6.82
CA ASP A 19 -7.39 -6.81 6.80
C ASP A 19 -7.02 -5.64 5.88
N ASN A 20 -5.76 -5.20 5.88
CA ASN A 20 -5.26 -4.21 4.92
C ASN A 20 -5.27 -4.75 3.48
N ILE A 21 -4.87 -6.00 3.28
CA ILE A 21 -4.90 -6.66 1.96
C ILE A 21 -6.32 -6.68 1.41
N ALA A 22 -7.30 -7.11 2.21
CA ALA A 22 -8.69 -7.17 1.77
C ALA A 22 -9.24 -5.81 1.33
N ILE A 23 -8.93 -4.75 2.09
CA ILE A 23 -9.35 -3.38 1.77
C ILE A 23 -8.64 -2.88 0.51
N GLY A 24 -7.31 -3.06 0.42
CA GLY A 24 -6.53 -2.63 -0.73
C GLY A 24 -6.99 -3.30 -2.02
N LYS A 25 -7.24 -4.61 -1.97
CA LYS A 25 -7.78 -5.39 -3.08
C LYS A 25 -9.14 -4.88 -3.55
N ALA A 26 -10.05 -4.61 -2.63
CA ALA A 26 -11.37 -4.05 -2.97
C ALA A 26 -11.26 -2.69 -3.70
N PHE A 27 -10.30 -1.82 -3.32
CA PHE A 27 -10.07 -0.56 -4.03
C PHE A 27 -9.47 -0.77 -5.42
N VAL A 28 -8.51 -1.67 -5.55
CA VAL A 28 -7.88 -1.99 -6.84
C VAL A 28 -8.91 -2.58 -7.81
N GLU A 29 -9.79 -3.46 -7.35
CA GLU A 29 -10.85 -4.06 -8.16
C GLU A 29 -11.92 -3.04 -8.57
N ALA A 30 -12.27 -2.11 -7.68
CA ALA A 30 -13.33 -1.13 -7.96
C ALA A 30 -12.91 0.00 -8.91
N CYS A 31 -11.69 0.55 -8.75
CA CYS A 31 -11.20 1.71 -9.52
C CYS A 31 -9.66 1.67 -9.66
N PRO A 32 -9.10 0.72 -10.45
CA PRO A 32 -7.66 0.51 -10.55
C PRO A 32 -6.88 1.75 -11.00
N GLU A 33 -7.49 2.65 -11.77
CA GLU A 33 -6.91 3.89 -12.29
C GLU A 33 -6.87 5.05 -11.26
N LYS A 34 -7.41 4.84 -10.06
CA LYS A 34 -7.47 5.84 -8.98
C LYS A 34 -6.79 5.37 -7.69
N VAL A 35 -5.94 4.35 -7.76
CA VAL A 35 -5.21 3.79 -6.61
C VAL A 35 -3.72 4.09 -6.72
N LEU A 36 -3.13 4.59 -5.64
CA LEU A 36 -1.69 4.77 -5.48
C LEU A 36 -1.17 3.87 -4.37
N TRP A 37 0.14 3.64 -4.33
CA TRP A 37 0.81 2.99 -3.21
C TRP A 37 1.90 3.90 -2.64
N GLY A 38 2.21 3.75 -1.35
CA GLY A 38 3.42 4.33 -0.75
C GLY A 38 3.80 3.64 0.55
N SER A 39 5.10 3.64 0.88
CA SER A 39 5.63 2.95 2.06
C SER A 39 5.19 3.57 3.40
N ASP A 40 4.90 4.87 3.39
CA ASP A 40 4.73 5.69 4.60
C ASP A 40 6.02 5.94 5.39
N TRP A 41 7.19 5.73 4.78
CA TRP A 41 8.46 6.14 5.36
C TRP A 41 8.44 7.65 5.70
N PRO A 42 8.93 8.10 6.88
CA PRO A 42 9.72 7.37 7.89
C PRO A 42 8.91 6.70 9.02
N HIS A 43 7.66 6.31 8.77
CA HIS A 43 6.76 5.65 9.72
C HIS A 43 6.59 6.43 11.04
N PRO A 44 6.20 7.72 10.99
CA PRO A 44 6.17 8.58 12.17
C PRO A 44 5.20 8.07 13.25
N SER A 45 4.12 7.39 12.87
CA SER A 45 3.16 6.80 13.82
C SER A 45 3.81 5.70 14.67
N GLU A 46 4.60 4.81 14.06
CA GLU A 46 5.33 3.77 14.80
C GLU A 46 6.45 4.37 15.66
N TYR A 47 7.19 5.36 15.12
CA TYR A 47 8.22 6.07 15.85
C TYR A 47 7.68 6.79 17.11
N ILE A 48 6.63 7.60 16.96
CA ILE A 48 6.04 8.39 18.06
C ILE A 48 5.47 7.46 19.15
N ASN A 49 4.85 6.36 18.74
CA ASN A 49 4.26 5.40 19.67
C ASN A 49 5.26 4.36 20.20
N LYS A 50 6.55 4.47 19.84
CA LYS A 50 7.62 3.54 20.25
C LYS A 50 7.29 2.08 19.92
N ARG A 51 6.67 1.86 18.76
CA ARG A 51 6.38 0.53 18.23
C ARG A 51 7.54 0.04 17.35
N GLU A 52 7.50 -1.23 17.00
CA GLU A 52 8.49 -1.83 16.11
C GLU A 52 8.38 -1.20 14.71
N MET A 53 9.52 -0.84 14.13
CA MET A 53 9.55 -0.27 12.79
C MET A 53 9.17 -1.34 11.76
N PRO A 54 8.27 -1.04 10.82
CA PRO A 54 7.88 -1.99 9.79
C PRO A 54 9.06 -2.28 8.86
N ASN A 55 9.09 -3.50 8.30
CA ASN A 55 9.98 -3.82 7.20
C ASN A 55 9.33 -3.36 5.88
N ASP A 56 9.90 -2.33 5.26
CA ASP A 56 9.39 -1.76 3.99
C ASP A 56 9.27 -2.78 2.85
N ILE A 57 10.19 -3.75 2.78
CA ILE A 57 10.13 -4.81 1.76
C ILE A 57 8.90 -5.68 2.00
N ALA A 58 8.69 -6.11 3.25
CA ALA A 58 7.54 -6.94 3.59
C ALA A 58 6.20 -6.20 3.38
N VAL A 59 6.14 -4.89 3.64
CA VAL A 59 4.95 -4.07 3.36
C VAL A 59 4.73 -3.87 1.86
N LEU A 60 5.79 -3.74 1.07
CA LEU A 60 5.69 -3.70 -0.39
C LEU A 60 5.17 -5.02 -0.96
N ASP A 61 5.61 -6.17 -0.42
CA ASP A 61 5.18 -7.50 -0.88
C ASP A 61 3.65 -7.68 -0.80
N LEU A 62 2.98 -7.06 0.18
CA LEU A 62 1.51 -7.07 0.33
C LEU A 62 0.79 -6.52 -0.92
N LEU A 63 1.43 -5.61 -1.67
CA LEU A 63 0.84 -5.05 -2.89
C LEU A 63 0.54 -6.14 -3.92
N SER A 64 1.32 -7.22 -3.96
CA SER A 64 1.10 -8.34 -4.89
C SER A 64 -0.22 -9.07 -4.60
N GLU A 65 -0.71 -9.02 -3.35
CA GLU A 65 -2.00 -9.60 -2.98
C GLU A 65 -3.18 -8.62 -3.20
N GLN A 66 -2.90 -7.32 -3.21
CA GLN A 66 -3.88 -6.27 -3.48
C GLN A 66 -4.08 -6.01 -4.98
N ALA A 67 -3.00 -6.04 -5.75
CA ALA A 67 -2.94 -5.86 -7.19
C ALA A 67 -2.41 -7.13 -7.84
N THR A 68 -3.31 -8.10 -8.08
CA THR A 68 -2.95 -9.50 -8.35
C THR A 68 -2.42 -9.78 -9.76
N THR A 69 -2.16 -8.75 -10.58
CA THR A 69 -1.54 -8.91 -11.90
C THR A 69 -0.43 -7.89 -12.12
N PRO A 70 0.59 -8.19 -12.96
CA PRO A 70 1.65 -7.24 -13.29
C PRO A 70 1.13 -5.91 -13.85
N GLU A 71 0.03 -5.94 -14.61
CA GLU A 71 -0.60 -4.75 -15.18
C GLU A 71 -1.20 -3.87 -14.08
N LEU A 72 -1.85 -4.47 -13.08
CA LEU A 72 -2.39 -3.74 -11.93
C LEU A 72 -1.27 -3.15 -11.06
N VAL A 73 -0.19 -3.92 -10.83
CA VAL A 73 1.00 -3.40 -10.11
C VAL A 73 1.58 -2.20 -10.85
N LYS A 74 1.75 -2.31 -12.18
CA LYS A 74 2.22 -1.19 -13.02
C LYS A 74 1.26 0.00 -12.98
N GLN A 75 -0.05 -0.24 -13.00
CA GLN A 75 -1.05 0.82 -12.89
C GLN A 75 -0.87 1.61 -11.59
N VAL A 76 -0.74 0.90 -10.46
CA VAL A 76 -0.65 1.50 -9.12
C VAL A 76 0.70 2.19 -8.88
N LEU A 77 1.82 1.60 -9.33
CA LEU A 77 3.17 2.11 -9.04
C LEU A 77 3.71 3.09 -10.09
N VAL A 78 3.18 3.09 -11.32
CA VAL A 78 3.75 3.85 -12.43
C VAL A 78 2.72 4.78 -13.06
N LEU A 79 1.65 4.21 -13.63
CA LEU A 79 0.74 4.98 -14.49
C LEU A 79 -0.09 5.98 -13.68
N ASN A 80 -0.64 5.56 -12.53
CA ASN A 80 -1.43 6.45 -11.69
C ASN A 80 -0.60 7.58 -11.07
N PRO A 81 0.59 7.33 -10.48
CA PRO A 81 1.46 8.40 -10.00
C PRO A 81 1.90 9.35 -11.12
N ALA A 82 2.32 8.83 -12.28
CA ALA A 82 2.76 9.67 -13.40
C ALA A 82 1.66 10.65 -13.85
N LYS A 83 0.43 10.15 -13.99
CA LYS A 83 -0.74 10.97 -14.34
C LYS A 83 -1.11 11.97 -13.25
N LEU A 84 -1.08 11.57 -11.98
CA LEU A 84 -1.49 12.46 -10.87
C LEU A 84 -0.48 13.59 -10.64
N TYR A 85 0.82 13.26 -10.69
CA TYR A 85 1.89 14.19 -10.34
C TYR A 85 2.51 14.89 -11.55
N GLY A 86 2.18 14.48 -12.78
CA GLY A 86 2.66 15.13 -14.01
C GLY A 86 4.11 14.80 -14.35
N PHE A 87 4.50 13.52 -14.22
CA PHE A 87 5.87 13.05 -14.51
C PHE A 87 6.09 12.63 -15.98
N GLU A 88 5.19 12.97 -16.89
CA GLU A 88 5.33 12.69 -18.32
C GLU A 88 6.49 13.46 -18.98
#